data_AF-A0A1Y4S9K3-F1
#
_entry.id   AF-A0A1Y4S9K3-F1
#
_cell.length_a   1.000
_cell.length_b   1.000
_cell.length_c   1.000
_cell.angle_alpha   90.00
_cell.angle_beta   90.00
_cell.angle_gamma   90.00
#
_symmetry.space_group_name_H-M   'P 1'
#
loop_
_entity.id
_entity.type
_entity.pdbx_description
1 polymer ?
#
loop_
_entity_poly.entity_id
_entity_poly.type
_entity_poly.pdbx_seq_one_letter_code
_entity_poly.pdbx_strand_id
1 'polypeptide(L)'
;MKLHVKKIIDRASWKTQQNNQKYYLIGALFLCSLPVVMITYHFYIMFFLLFFIIIIVLIASYIQNIKSFFDLKRLKSEVVDVDENQCFVYQDKVFDFHQLIKIHLLRRVIYLEFENDIVVLEYQKTLFNQLKDSYSQLINQKTTKIGRISFMLLMIDMLFGVIIIMKIVGGIIYCLSTSTTIIDISRLFGDIGTLAFIFICVFLANILKKYKIVFYTVSVIVAFWSLMSPMTHVTQLLVDQGAIAYREDVNGVQIYRDVAYVFGKDATLMYVDSIDDIGTFHDVVYVESQQQYQFYSLTTPHQTLQDLYEEYEGSSYSHQDINIAIDKNVIKINSKPYQAELIGDHMLYVKLQHPYIIQFKDFRCELYQLDRGHTVVLQEDYMNDVTSQDNHIENEEKKSQEENQDNETVTASPSQPEEKSEIEKRREKQDQQRYQAYQQAIQQDDMTSFQSTQDVVKVHDENTDIYRVIKSLDREITRMNNEEGTILDVQILSMLIYHQNNDEYGIYINRRVDSSVEESQTFQEIIFMKKYGHDYIGTRLYDISYMPTDHPTNNGEYETRQTTDYLYCIDGHQVVENAW
;
A
#
# COMPACT_ATOMS: atom_id res chain seq x y z
N MET A 1 65.08 18.21 14.77
CA MET A 1 63.86 18.18 13.89
C MET A 1 62.80 19.10 14.52
N LYS A 2 61.90 19.75 13.76
CA LYS A 2 60.84 20.61 14.36
C LYS A 2 59.48 19.92 14.39
N LEU A 3 58.85 19.90 15.57
CA LEU A 3 57.54 19.31 15.83
C LEU A 3 56.54 20.41 16.16
N HIS A 4 55.35 20.33 15.56
CA HIS A 4 54.22 21.21 15.87
C HIS A 4 53.21 20.43 16.71
N VAL A 5 53.43 20.39 18.02
CA VAL A 5 52.63 19.62 18.99
C VAL A 5 51.34 20.35 19.29
N LYS A 6 50.20 19.64 19.26
CA LYS A 6 48.87 20.18 19.60
C LYS A 6 48.35 19.74 20.96
N LYS A 7 48.72 18.53 21.41
CA LYS A 7 48.44 17.97 22.75
C LYS A 7 49.10 16.60 22.94
N ILE A 8 49.18 16.15 24.18
CA ILE A 8 49.33 14.74 24.54
C ILE A 8 47.95 14.12 24.83
N ILE A 9 47.79 12.82 24.61
CA ILE A 9 46.67 12.00 25.09
C ILE A 9 47.26 10.78 25.80
N ASP A 10 46.75 10.43 26.98
CA ASP A 10 47.09 9.14 27.62
C ASP A 10 46.67 7.95 26.72
N ARG A 11 47.56 6.97 26.60
CA ARG A 11 47.37 5.81 25.72
C ARG A 11 46.27 4.88 26.23
N ALA A 12 46.08 4.75 27.54
CA ALA A 12 45.02 3.91 28.09
C ALA A 12 43.63 4.48 27.76
N SER A 13 43.45 5.79 27.92
CA SER A 13 42.28 6.57 27.50
C SER A 13 42.01 6.44 26.00
N TRP A 14 43.02 6.62 25.15
CA TRP A 14 42.89 6.43 23.70
C TRP A 14 42.49 5.01 23.30
N LYS A 15 43.10 3.98 23.91
CA LYS A 15 42.77 2.57 23.67
C LYS A 15 41.34 2.24 24.09
N THR A 16 40.88 2.85 25.18
CA THR A 16 39.48 2.77 25.66
C THR A 16 38.53 3.43 24.67
N GLN A 17 38.86 4.63 24.17
CA GLN A 17 38.08 5.33 23.15
C GLN A 17 37.97 4.52 21.85
N GLN A 18 39.06 3.87 21.38
CA GLN A 18 39.02 2.99 20.22
C GLN A 18 38.17 1.74 20.44
N ASN A 19 38.18 1.15 21.64
CA ASN A 19 37.32 0.01 21.95
C ASN A 19 35.84 0.41 22.01
N ASN A 20 35.52 1.56 22.62
CA ASN A 20 34.16 2.10 22.62
C ASN A 20 33.65 2.34 21.19
N GLN A 21 34.49 2.85 20.27
CA GLN A 21 34.12 2.97 18.85
C GLN A 21 33.78 1.63 18.17
N LYS A 22 34.42 0.51 18.57
CA LYS A 22 34.05 -0.82 18.06
C LYS A 22 32.68 -1.25 18.59
N TYR A 23 32.40 -1.03 19.88
CA TYR A 23 31.08 -1.33 20.45
C TYR A 23 29.97 -0.48 19.84
N TYR A 24 30.21 0.82 19.58
CA TYR A 24 29.27 1.67 18.83
C TYR A 24 29.05 1.16 17.41
N LEU A 25 30.08 0.67 16.72
CA LEU A 25 29.96 0.12 15.37
C LEU A 25 29.12 -1.17 15.35
N ILE A 26 29.31 -2.05 16.34
CA ILE A 26 28.50 -3.27 16.50
C ILE A 26 27.04 -2.90 16.84
N GLY A 27 26.82 -1.97 17.78
CA GLY A 27 25.48 -1.48 18.11
C GLY A 27 24.77 -0.83 16.92
N ALA A 28 25.50 -0.09 16.07
CA ALA A 28 24.98 0.47 14.84
C ALA A 28 24.57 -0.60 13.81
N LEU A 29 25.32 -1.71 13.69
CA LEU A 29 24.92 -2.85 12.85
C LEU A 29 23.61 -3.48 13.35
N PHE A 30 23.46 -3.69 14.66
CA PHE A 30 22.21 -4.17 15.25
C PHE A 30 21.05 -3.21 14.98
N LEU A 31 21.22 -1.91 15.22
CA LEU A 31 20.22 -0.88 14.89
C LEU A 31 19.83 -0.91 13.40
N CYS A 32 20.79 -0.97 12.48
CA CYS A 32 20.50 -1.04 11.04
C CYS A 32 19.81 -2.34 10.59
N SER A 33 19.88 -3.43 11.37
CA SER A 33 19.18 -4.68 11.06
C SER A 33 17.68 -4.65 11.42
N LEU A 34 17.31 -3.89 12.46
CA LEU A 34 15.94 -3.84 12.99
C LEU A 34 14.89 -3.44 11.94
N PRO A 35 15.08 -2.40 11.11
CA PRO A 35 14.10 -2.04 10.09
C PRO A 35 13.81 -3.15 9.08
N VAL A 36 14.84 -3.90 8.64
CA VAL A 36 14.70 -5.02 7.69
C VAL A 36 13.85 -6.14 8.29
N VAL A 37 14.03 -6.41 9.58
CA VAL A 37 13.27 -7.41 10.33
C VAL A 37 11.83 -6.95 10.54
N MET A 38 11.60 -5.67 10.87
CA MET A 38 10.25 -5.13 11.04
C MET A 38 9.42 -5.16 9.75
N ILE A 39 10.02 -4.91 8.58
CA ILE A 39 9.36 -5.13 7.28
C ILE A 39 9.00 -6.60 7.10
N THR A 40 9.93 -7.51 7.42
CA THR A 40 9.74 -8.97 7.27
C THR A 40 8.56 -9.50 8.10
N TYR A 41 8.22 -8.84 9.21
CA TYR A 41 7.11 -9.17 10.10
C TYR A 41 5.94 -8.17 10.06
N HIS A 42 5.80 -7.41 8.96
CA HIS A 42 4.69 -6.47 8.72
C HIS A 42 4.48 -5.38 9.81
N PHE A 43 5.48 -5.11 10.65
CA PHE A 43 5.44 -4.09 11.71
C PHE A 43 5.75 -2.67 11.18
N TYR A 44 5.00 -2.22 10.18
CA TYR A 44 5.28 -0.99 9.42
C TYR A 44 5.36 0.27 10.29
N ILE A 45 4.49 0.44 11.28
CA ILE A 45 4.51 1.60 12.20
C ILE A 45 5.80 1.63 13.04
N MET A 46 6.21 0.49 13.58
CA MET A 46 7.47 0.35 14.33
C MET A 46 8.68 0.57 13.41
N PHE A 47 8.63 0.08 12.16
CA PHE A 47 9.65 0.32 11.15
C PHE A 47 9.91 1.81 10.93
N PHE A 48 8.87 2.61 10.65
CA PHE A 48 9.04 4.05 10.40
C PHE A 48 9.62 4.77 11.61
N LEU A 49 9.08 4.53 12.81
CA LEU A 49 9.52 5.16 14.05
C LEU A 49 11.00 4.86 14.33
N LEU A 50 11.42 3.60 14.17
CA LEU A 50 12.79 3.16 14.41
C LEU A 50 13.76 3.66 13.31
N PHE A 51 13.31 3.74 12.06
CA PHE A 51 14.05 4.34 10.95
C PHE A 51 14.35 5.84 11.18
N PHE A 52 13.37 6.62 11.66
CA PHE A 52 13.60 8.02 12.05
C PHE A 52 14.62 8.16 13.19
N ILE A 53 14.55 7.30 14.21
CA ILE A 53 15.54 7.27 15.30
C ILE A 53 16.96 7.01 14.76
N ILE A 54 17.12 6.04 13.86
CA ILE A 54 18.43 5.74 13.24
C ILE A 54 18.96 6.95 12.47
N ILE A 55 18.14 7.62 11.67
CA ILE A 55 18.53 8.84 10.94
C ILE A 55 19.00 9.93 11.90
N ILE A 56 18.25 10.20 12.98
CA ILE A 56 18.61 11.20 13.99
C ILE A 56 19.96 10.87 14.64
N VAL A 57 20.19 9.60 15.01
CA VAL A 57 21.45 9.13 15.60
C VAL A 57 22.63 9.26 14.62
N LEU A 58 22.43 8.94 13.33
CA LEU A 58 23.45 9.11 12.29
C LEU A 58 23.81 10.59 12.08
N ILE A 59 22.81 11.48 12.01
CA ILE A 59 23.00 12.93 11.88
C ILE A 59 23.75 13.47 13.10
N ALA A 60 23.33 13.12 14.32
CA ALA A 60 23.99 13.55 15.55
C ALA A 60 25.46 13.09 15.62
N SER A 61 25.73 11.82 15.26
CA SER A 61 27.08 11.26 15.19
C SER A 61 27.96 11.98 14.14
N TYR A 62 27.39 12.30 12.98
CA TYR A 62 28.07 13.07 11.92
C TYR A 62 28.43 14.49 12.40
N ILE A 63 27.49 15.20 13.04
CA ILE A 63 27.72 16.53 13.63
C ILE A 63 28.80 16.47 14.71
N GLN A 64 28.77 15.47 15.59
CA GLN A 64 29.77 15.31 16.66
C GLN A 64 31.18 15.03 16.10
N ASN A 65 31.29 14.24 15.03
CA ASN A 65 32.54 13.98 14.31
C ASN A 65 33.10 15.24 13.63
N ILE A 66 32.22 16.08 13.05
CA ILE A 66 32.59 17.41 12.53
C ILE A 66 33.09 18.31 13.66
N LYS A 67 32.37 18.40 14.78
CA LYS A 67 32.74 19.26 15.92
C LYS A 67 34.12 18.89 16.48
N SER A 68 34.35 17.60 16.76
CA SER A 68 35.65 17.09 17.22
C SER A 68 36.81 17.45 16.27
N PHE A 69 36.57 17.40 14.95
CA PHE A 69 37.55 17.82 13.95
C PHE A 69 37.82 19.34 13.97
N PHE A 70 36.80 20.17 14.18
CA PHE A 70 36.99 21.62 14.33
C PHE A 70 37.72 21.98 15.63
N ASP A 71 37.46 21.30 16.74
CA ASP A 71 38.15 21.52 18.01
C ASP A 71 39.65 21.18 17.90
N LEU A 72 40.00 20.08 17.23
CA LEU A 72 41.39 19.73 16.88
C LEU A 72 42.06 20.75 15.93
N LYS A 73 41.28 21.43 15.08
CA LYS A 73 41.79 22.51 14.23
C LYS A 73 42.03 23.81 15.02
N ARG A 74 41.22 24.09 16.04
CA ARG A 74 41.30 25.29 16.89
C ARG A 74 42.44 25.26 17.93
N LEU A 75 42.89 24.07 18.34
CA LEU A 75 44.09 23.93 19.18
C LEU A 75 45.31 24.56 18.50
N LYS A 76 45.91 25.56 19.17
CA LYS A 76 47.21 26.14 18.80
C LYS A 76 48.28 25.06 18.84
N SER A 77 49.20 25.07 17.88
CA SER A 77 50.38 24.21 17.90
C SER A 77 51.54 24.92 18.58
N GLU A 78 52.19 24.25 19.51
CA GLU A 78 53.46 24.68 20.11
C GLU A 78 54.63 24.03 19.34
N VAL A 79 55.67 24.82 19.08
CA VAL A 79 56.84 24.36 18.33
C VAL A 79 57.87 23.80 19.31
N VAL A 80 58.23 22.54 19.12
CA VAL A 80 59.25 21.85 19.91
C VAL A 80 60.38 21.40 18.99
N ASP A 81 61.61 21.70 19.39
CA ASP A 81 62.81 21.18 18.75
C ASP A 81 63.18 19.81 19.32
N VAL A 82 63.43 18.85 18.42
CA VAL A 82 64.01 17.54 18.71
C VAL A 82 65.53 17.67 18.64
N ASP A 83 66.19 17.24 19.71
CA ASP A 83 67.63 17.31 19.91
C ASP A 83 68.42 16.29 19.04
N GLU A 84 69.74 16.28 19.21
CA GLU A 84 70.65 15.40 18.47
C GLU A 84 70.48 13.91 18.83
N ASN A 85 70.01 13.62 20.04
CA ASN A 85 69.74 12.26 20.55
C ASN A 85 68.38 11.70 20.10
N GLN A 86 67.64 12.43 19.26
CA GLN A 86 66.25 12.12 18.89
C GLN A 86 65.26 12.18 20.06
N CYS A 87 65.50 13.07 21.02
CA CYS A 87 64.60 13.34 22.14
C CYS A 87 63.94 14.72 22.03
N PHE A 88 62.77 14.91 22.64
CA PHE A 88 62.15 16.22 22.83
C PHE A 88 61.40 16.32 24.15
N VAL A 89 61.23 17.53 24.67
CA VAL A 89 60.53 17.80 25.94
C VAL A 89 59.24 18.55 25.66
N TYR A 90 58.13 18.09 26.23
CA TYR A 90 56.83 18.75 26.12
C TYR A 90 55.99 18.50 27.38
N GLN A 91 55.49 19.58 28.01
CA GLN A 91 54.70 19.54 29.25
C GLN A 91 55.35 18.65 30.33
N ASP A 92 56.61 18.97 30.66
CA ASP A 92 57.46 18.30 31.65
C ASP A 92 57.71 16.79 31.43
N LYS A 93 57.34 16.25 30.27
CA LYS A 93 57.66 14.89 29.83
C LYS A 93 58.75 14.89 28.76
N VAL A 94 59.68 13.95 28.87
CA VAL A 94 60.70 13.65 27.84
C VAL A 94 60.19 12.53 26.94
N PHE A 95 60.26 12.73 25.63
CA PHE A 95 59.86 11.78 24.61
C PHE A 95 61.08 11.38 23.77
N ASP A 96 61.39 10.09 23.75
CA ASP A 96 62.50 9.50 23.00
C ASP A 96 61.96 8.75 21.79
N PHE A 97 62.38 9.13 20.57
CA PHE A 97 61.95 8.46 19.34
C PHE A 97 62.42 7.00 19.24
N HIS A 98 63.39 6.54 20.02
CA HIS A 98 63.75 5.11 20.12
C HIS A 98 62.67 4.30 20.85
N GLN A 99 61.84 4.93 21.67
CA GLN A 99 60.70 4.33 22.37
C GLN A 99 59.38 4.43 21.58
N LEU A 100 59.45 4.90 20.33
CA LEU A 100 58.27 5.06 19.47
C LEU A 100 57.72 3.69 19.05
N ILE A 101 56.48 3.42 19.42
CA ILE A 101 55.80 2.16 19.10
C ILE A 101 55.15 2.20 17.72
N LYS A 102 54.54 3.33 17.36
CA LYS A 102 53.78 3.49 16.11
C LYS A 102 53.58 4.93 15.68
N ILE A 103 53.38 5.11 14.38
CA ILE A 103 52.95 6.39 13.79
C ILE A 103 51.64 6.18 13.04
N HIS A 104 50.60 6.91 13.43
CA HIS A 104 49.30 6.92 12.76
C HIS A 104 49.04 8.24 12.05
N LEU A 105 48.71 8.19 10.77
CA LEU A 105 48.25 9.35 10.00
C LEU A 105 46.73 9.34 9.90
N LEU A 106 46.05 10.33 10.49
CA LEU A 106 44.59 10.49 10.40
C LEU A 106 44.23 11.87 9.82
N ARG A 107 43.67 11.88 8.59
CA ARG A 107 43.33 13.09 7.82
C ARG A 107 44.52 14.07 7.64
N ARG A 108 44.68 15.03 8.56
CA ARG A 108 45.73 16.08 8.57
C ARG A 108 46.40 16.21 9.95
N VAL A 109 46.50 15.11 10.69
CA VAL A 109 47.12 15.02 12.00
C VAL A 109 47.99 13.76 12.03
N ILE A 110 49.19 13.87 12.62
CA ILE A 110 50.10 12.75 12.85
C ILE A 110 50.04 12.43 14.35
N TYR A 111 49.84 11.16 14.69
CA TYR A 111 49.86 10.67 16.07
C TYR A 111 51.11 9.81 16.24
N LEU A 112 51.98 10.19 17.18
CA LEU A 112 53.12 9.38 17.62
C LEU A 112 52.69 8.60 18.88
N GLU A 113 52.68 7.27 18.80
CA GLU A 113 52.33 6.38 19.91
C GLU A 113 53.62 5.92 20.63
N PHE A 114 53.77 6.34 21.89
CA PHE A 114 54.80 5.86 22.82
C PHE A 114 54.18 4.88 23.83
N GLU A 115 54.94 4.43 24.84
CA GLU A 115 54.48 3.39 25.76
C GLU A 115 53.24 3.78 26.57
N ASN A 116 53.22 5.00 27.13
CA ASN A 116 52.13 5.50 27.98
C ASN A 116 51.35 6.67 27.37
N ASP A 117 51.90 7.34 26.36
CA ASP A 117 51.40 8.62 25.84
C ASP A 117 51.31 8.61 24.31
N ILE A 118 50.40 9.43 23.78
CA ILE A 118 50.23 9.68 22.35
C ILE A 118 50.38 11.17 22.08
N VAL A 119 51.42 11.54 21.33
CA VAL A 119 51.70 12.94 20.96
C VAL A 119 50.99 13.26 19.66
N VAL A 120 50.13 14.28 19.69
CA VAL A 120 49.31 14.72 18.55
C VAL A 120 49.98 15.90 17.86
N LEU A 121 50.37 15.71 16.60
CA LEU A 121 51.11 16.68 15.80
C LEU A 121 50.29 17.22 14.64
N GLU A 122 50.49 18.49 14.32
CA GLU A 122 50.00 19.07 13.06
C GLU A 122 50.70 18.45 11.85
N TYR A 123 49.94 18.09 10.81
CA TYR A 123 50.52 17.49 9.62
C TYR A 123 51.32 18.51 8.80
N GLN A 124 52.61 18.24 8.64
CA GLN A 124 53.48 18.92 7.70
C GLN A 124 54.06 17.91 6.71
N LYS A 125 54.06 18.25 5.41
CA LYS A 125 54.51 17.34 4.34
C LYS A 125 56.00 16.98 4.49
N THR A 126 56.83 17.93 4.91
CA THR A 126 58.26 17.75 5.20
C THR A 126 58.48 16.80 6.37
N LEU A 127 57.84 17.05 7.51
CA LEU A 127 57.89 16.20 8.70
C LEU A 127 57.40 14.77 8.41
N PHE A 128 56.28 14.63 7.68
CA PHE A 128 55.76 13.32 7.32
C PHE A 128 56.72 12.53 6.41
N ASN A 129 57.39 13.19 5.47
CA ASN A 129 58.42 12.55 4.65
C ASN A 129 59.62 12.11 5.51
N GLN A 130 60.12 12.97 6.40
CA GLN A 130 61.22 12.62 7.32
C GLN A 130 60.87 11.42 8.22
N LEU A 131 59.68 11.43 8.83
CA LEU A 131 59.18 10.29 9.61
C LEU A 131 59.02 9.02 8.76
N LYS A 132 58.66 9.16 7.48
CA LYS A 132 58.52 8.03 6.56
C LYS A 132 59.87 7.46 6.15
N ASP A 133 60.87 8.28 5.93
CA ASP A 133 62.18 7.83 5.48
C ASP A 133 62.96 7.21 6.65
N SER A 134 62.89 7.78 7.86
CA SER A 134 63.56 7.26 9.07
C SER A 134 62.80 6.13 9.79
N TYR A 135 61.46 6.15 9.82
CA TYR A 135 60.64 5.23 10.63
C TYR A 135 59.57 4.48 9.80
N SER A 136 59.89 4.16 8.54
CA SER A 136 58.99 3.50 7.58
C SER A 136 58.25 2.26 8.12
N GLN A 137 58.89 1.47 8.98
CA GLN A 137 58.33 0.25 9.58
C GLN A 137 57.32 0.52 10.71
N LEU A 138 57.43 1.66 11.39
CA LEU A 138 56.56 2.08 12.50
C LEU A 138 55.34 2.87 12.01
N ILE A 139 55.40 3.44 10.80
CA ILE A 139 54.24 3.99 10.14
C ILE A 139 53.26 2.87 9.84
N ASN A 140 52.06 3.00 10.39
CA ASN A 140 50.95 2.11 10.10
C ASN A 140 50.67 2.17 8.59
N GLN A 141 51.13 1.15 7.84
CA GLN A 141 51.00 1.12 6.38
C GLN A 141 49.56 1.42 6.02
N LYS A 142 49.34 2.44 5.16
CA LYS A 142 48.00 2.83 4.69
C LYS A 142 47.21 1.56 4.40
N THR A 143 46.07 1.37 5.07
CA THR A 143 45.15 0.28 4.75
C THR A 143 44.97 0.26 3.24
N THR A 144 45.53 -0.77 2.61
CA THR A 144 45.58 -0.87 1.15
C THR A 144 44.15 -0.85 0.64
N LYS A 145 43.92 -0.44 -0.63
CA LYS A 145 42.56 -0.49 -1.20
C LYS A 145 41.92 -1.88 -0.96
N ILE A 146 42.74 -2.92 -1.15
CA ILE A 146 42.50 -4.33 -0.82
C ILE A 146 42.09 -4.53 0.65
N GLY A 147 42.87 -4.05 1.62
CA GLY A 147 42.55 -4.17 3.05
C GLY A 147 41.26 -3.44 3.47
N ARG A 148 40.92 -2.32 2.81
CA ARG A 148 39.64 -1.63 3.02
C ARG A 148 38.46 -2.43 2.46
N ILE A 149 38.58 -2.97 1.25
CA ILE A 149 37.56 -3.85 0.64
C ILE A 149 37.31 -5.06 1.53
N SER A 150 38.39 -5.73 2.01
CA SER A 150 38.28 -6.86 2.94
C SER A 150 37.57 -6.52 4.25
N PHE A 151 37.69 -5.28 4.75
CA PHE A 151 36.99 -4.83 5.95
C PHE A 151 35.51 -4.52 5.66
N MET A 152 35.21 -3.89 4.51
CA MET A 152 33.82 -3.62 4.10
C MET A 152 33.03 -4.92 3.87
N LEU A 153 33.65 -5.93 3.24
CA LEU A 153 33.00 -7.24 3.06
C LEU A 153 32.68 -7.91 4.40
N LEU A 154 33.64 -7.95 5.34
CA LEU A 154 33.40 -8.45 6.70
C LEU A 154 32.27 -7.69 7.43
N MET A 155 32.15 -6.38 7.22
CA MET A 155 31.06 -5.58 7.79
C MET A 155 29.69 -5.93 7.17
N ILE A 156 29.64 -6.28 5.88
CA ILE A 156 28.42 -6.77 5.19
C ILE A 156 28.07 -8.19 5.67
N ASP A 157 29.06 -9.09 5.78
CA ASP A 157 28.87 -10.43 6.35
C ASP A 157 28.27 -10.37 7.76
N MET A 158 28.80 -9.50 8.63
CA MET A 158 28.25 -9.33 9.98
C MET A 158 26.84 -8.70 9.95
N LEU A 159 26.55 -7.76 9.04
CA LEU A 159 25.20 -7.21 8.88
C LEU A 159 24.20 -8.30 8.49
N PHE A 160 24.52 -9.13 7.49
CA PHE A 160 23.67 -10.25 7.07
C PHE A 160 23.50 -11.29 8.19
N GLY A 161 24.57 -11.65 8.89
CA GLY A 161 24.48 -12.55 10.04
C GLY A 161 23.56 -12.02 11.14
N VAL A 162 23.65 -10.72 11.46
CA VAL A 162 22.73 -10.08 12.42
C VAL A 162 21.30 -10.06 11.90
N ILE A 163 21.05 -9.75 10.62
CA ILE A 163 19.71 -9.80 10.03
C ILE A 163 19.10 -11.20 10.14
N ILE A 164 19.86 -12.26 9.83
CA ILE A 164 19.37 -13.65 9.92
C ILE A 164 19.05 -14.02 11.38
N ILE A 165 19.94 -13.71 12.33
CA ILE A 165 19.69 -13.93 13.77
C ILE A 165 18.42 -13.20 14.22
N MET A 166 18.26 -11.93 13.84
CA MET A 166 17.12 -11.12 14.24
C MET A 166 15.82 -11.56 13.52
N LYS A 167 15.88 -12.12 12.31
CA LYS A 167 14.73 -12.80 11.68
C LYS A 167 14.30 -14.01 12.51
N ILE A 168 15.22 -14.88 12.92
CA ILE A 168 14.90 -16.07 13.74
C ILE A 168 14.32 -15.64 15.10
N VAL A 169 14.99 -14.73 15.81
CA VAL A 169 14.55 -14.24 17.14
C VAL A 169 13.22 -13.49 17.04
N GLY A 170 13.05 -12.63 16.04
CA GLY A 170 11.79 -11.92 15.78
C GLY A 170 10.64 -12.88 15.48
N GLY A 171 10.91 -13.99 14.79
CA GLY A 171 9.93 -15.04 14.53
C GLY A 171 9.50 -15.82 15.77
N ILE A 172 10.44 -16.12 16.68
CA ILE A 172 10.12 -16.72 17.97
C ILE A 172 9.23 -15.77 18.81
N ILE A 173 9.55 -14.46 18.82
CA ILE A 173 8.72 -13.45 19.48
C ILE A 173 7.33 -13.37 18.81
N TYR A 174 7.29 -13.41 17.47
CA TYR A 174 6.05 -13.41 16.70
C TYR A 174 5.15 -14.59 17.12
N CYS A 175 5.68 -15.82 17.11
CA CYS A 175 4.99 -17.02 17.61
C CYS A 175 4.40 -16.83 19.01
N LEU A 176 5.21 -16.31 19.95
CA LEU A 176 4.78 -16.09 21.33
C LEU A 176 3.69 -15.01 21.46
N SER A 177 3.64 -14.04 20.53
CA SER A 177 2.67 -12.94 20.54
C SER A 177 1.38 -13.22 19.76
N THR A 178 1.42 -14.03 18.70
CA THR A 178 0.29 -14.29 17.79
C THR A 178 -0.22 -15.72 17.82
N SER A 179 0.42 -16.62 18.60
CA SER A 179 0.16 -18.06 18.63
C SER A 179 0.31 -18.73 17.25
N THR A 180 1.26 -18.25 16.46
CA THR A 180 1.64 -18.81 15.16
C THR A 180 2.63 -19.98 15.31
N THR A 181 2.65 -20.87 14.30
CA THR A 181 3.50 -22.06 14.19
C THR A 181 4.58 -21.86 13.11
N ILE A 182 5.55 -22.77 13.03
CA ILE A 182 6.56 -22.79 11.95
C ILE A 182 6.00 -23.54 10.76
N ILE A 183 5.89 -22.87 9.61
CA ILE A 183 5.32 -23.45 8.37
C ILE A 183 6.42 -24.02 7.44
N ASP A 184 7.61 -23.41 7.40
CA ASP A 184 8.77 -23.89 6.63
C ASP A 184 10.01 -24.07 7.52
N ILE A 185 10.17 -25.29 8.05
CA ILE A 185 11.34 -25.67 8.86
C ILE A 185 12.62 -25.79 8.02
N SER A 186 12.51 -26.10 6.71
CA SER A 186 13.66 -26.28 5.81
C SER A 186 14.40 -24.97 5.60
N ARG A 187 13.63 -23.88 5.43
CA ARG A 187 14.11 -22.51 5.31
C ARG A 187 14.83 -22.04 6.58
N LEU A 188 14.32 -22.42 7.76
CA LEU A 188 14.96 -22.13 9.03
C LEU A 188 16.28 -22.90 9.23
N PHE A 189 16.36 -24.15 8.76
CA PHE A 189 17.65 -24.87 8.67
C PHE A 189 18.63 -24.21 7.68
N GLY A 190 18.13 -23.69 6.54
CA GLY A 190 18.90 -22.91 5.57
C GLY A 190 19.54 -21.66 6.17
N ASP A 191 18.79 -20.90 6.99
CA ASP A 191 19.28 -19.75 7.74
C ASP A 191 20.40 -20.13 8.72
N ILE A 192 20.19 -21.19 9.51
CA ILE A 192 21.19 -21.69 10.47
C ILE A 192 22.46 -22.18 9.74
N GLY A 193 22.30 -22.88 8.62
CA GLY A 193 23.41 -23.28 7.75
C GLY A 193 24.17 -22.09 7.16
N THR A 194 23.44 -21.03 6.78
CA THR A 194 24.02 -19.76 6.30
C THR A 194 24.86 -19.09 7.39
N LEU A 195 24.37 -19.03 8.63
CA LEU A 195 25.12 -18.50 9.77
C LEU A 195 26.39 -19.32 10.03
N ALA A 196 26.30 -20.65 10.06
CA ALA A 196 27.45 -21.52 10.21
C ALA A 196 28.48 -21.31 9.08
N PHE A 197 28.03 -21.12 7.84
CA PHE A 197 28.89 -20.83 6.70
C PHE A 197 29.63 -19.50 6.84
N ILE A 198 28.94 -18.41 7.26
CA ILE A 198 29.57 -17.11 7.55
C ILE A 198 30.67 -17.28 8.61
N PHE A 199 30.40 -17.99 9.71
CA PHE A 199 31.40 -18.25 10.76
C PHE A 199 32.61 -19.03 10.24
N ILE A 200 32.40 -20.06 9.41
CA ILE A 200 33.46 -20.84 8.77
C ILE A 200 34.31 -19.94 7.85
N CYS A 201 33.69 -19.10 7.02
CA CYS A 201 34.39 -18.16 6.14
C CYS A 201 35.22 -17.14 6.93
N VAL A 202 34.69 -16.58 8.03
CA VAL A 202 35.42 -15.66 8.92
C VAL A 202 36.59 -16.36 9.62
N PHE A 203 36.42 -17.62 10.04
CA PHE A 203 37.47 -18.43 10.65
C PHE A 203 38.59 -18.76 9.65
N LEU A 204 38.24 -19.25 8.46
CA LEU A 204 39.18 -19.53 7.37
C LEU A 204 39.91 -18.28 6.91
N ALA A 205 39.24 -17.13 6.81
CA ALA A 205 39.86 -15.84 6.54
C ALA A 205 40.94 -15.46 7.58
N ASN A 206 40.71 -15.77 8.86
CA ASN A 206 41.68 -15.49 9.92
C ASN A 206 42.91 -16.39 9.91
N ILE A 207 42.77 -17.67 9.54
CA ILE A 207 43.89 -18.60 9.34
C ILE A 207 44.62 -18.27 8.03
N LEU A 208 43.91 -18.34 6.91
CA LEU A 208 44.43 -18.22 5.55
C LEU A 208 44.47 -16.75 5.11
N LYS A 209 45.23 -15.92 5.84
CA LYS A 209 45.25 -14.45 5.72
C LYS A 209 45.46 -13.90 4.30
N LYS A 210 46.05 -14.68 3.39
CA LYS A 210 46.23 -14.36 1.96
C LYS A 210 44.92 -14.35 1.16
N TYR A 211 43.93 -15.15 1.56
CA TYR A 211 42.69 -15.40 0.82
C TYR A 211 41.45 -14.73 1.45
N LYS A 212 41.64 -13.84 2.44
CA LYS A 212 40.55 -13.14 3.18
C LYS A 212 39.43 -12.62 2.31
N ILE A 213 39.76 -11.92 1.22
CA ILE A 213 38.77 -11.33 0.31
C ILE A 213 37.92 -12.41 -0.34
N VAL A 214 38.52 -13.53 -0.78
CA VAL A 214 37.79 -14.63 -1.42
C VAL A 214 36.77 -15.22 -0.46
N PHE A 215 37.16 -15.51 0.78
CA PHE A 215 36.25 -16.05 1.78
C PHE A 215 35.10 -15.09 2.13
N TYR A 216 35.38 -13.79 2.33
CA TYR A 216 34.32 -12.81 2.60
C TYR A 216 33.42 -12.58 1.36
N THR A 217 33.96 -12.53 0.15
CA THR A 217 33.14 -12.39 -1.07
C THR A 217 32.22 -13.60 -1.26
N VAL A 218 32.70 -14.83 -1.05
CA VAL A 218 31.87 -16.04 -1.13
C VAL A 218 30.81 -16.06 -0.03
N SER A 219 31.17 -15.67 1.20
CA SER A 219 30.24 -15.52 2.33
C SER A 219 29.12 -14.53 2.01
N VAL A 220 29.45 -13.32 1.54
CA VAL A 220 28.47 -12.29 1.14
C VAL A 220 27.52 -12.79 0.05
N ILE A 221 28.02 -13.53 -0.95
CA ILE A 221 27.17 -14.09 -2.03
C ILE A 221 26.20 -15.14 -1.49
N VAL A 222 26.67 -16.09 -0.69
CA VAL A 222 25.83 -17.15 -0.10
C VAL A 222 24.79 -16.56 0.85
N ALA A 223 25.18 -15.59 1.70
CA ALA A 223 24.29 -14.92 2.62
C ALA A 223 23.23 -14.06 1.90
N PHE A 224 23.60 -13.37 0.81
CA PHE A 224 22.65 -12.63 -0.02
C PHE A 224 21.65 -13.56 -0.72
N TRP A 225 22.13 -14.64 -1.34
CA TRP A 225 21.25 -15.60 -2.03
C TRP A 225 20.31 -16.29 -1.04
N SER A 226 20.81 -16.66 0.14
CA SER A 226 19.99 -17.12 1.25
C SER A 226 18.91 -16.10 1.60
N LEU A 227 19.25 -14.84 1.89
CA LEU A 227 18.28 -13.81 2.28
C LEU A 227 17.19 -13.51 1.23
N MET A 228 17.45 -13.78 -0.05
CA MET A 228 16.54 -13.51 -1.18
C MET A 228 15.80 -14.74 -1.72
N SER A 229 16.18 -15.96 -1.32
CA SER A 229 15.50 -17.18 -1.78
C SER A 229 14.05 -17.22 -1.26
N PRO A 230 13.04 -17.47 -2.13
CA PRO A 230 11.67 -17.68 -1.70
C PRO A 230 11.54 -18.93 -0.80
N MET A 231 10.37 -19.09 -0.16
CA MET A 231 10.03 -20.35 0.51
C MET A 231 9.85 -21.44 -0.55
N THR A 232 10.44 -22.62 -0.32
CA THR A 232 10.52 -23.67 -1.35
C THR A 232 9.44 -24.74 -1.22
N HIS A 233 8.65 -24.71 -0.13
CA HIS A 233 7.60 -25.69 0.17
C HIS A 233 6.28 -25.03 0.61
N VAL A 234 6.16 -23.72 0.39
CA VAL A 234 5.03 -22.91 0.83
C VAL A 234 4.74 -21.88 -0.26
N THR A 235 3.54 -21.95 -0.85
CA THR A 235 3.08 -20.96 -1.82
C THR A 235 2.32 -19.87 -1.08
N GLN A 236 2.57 -18.61 -1.44
CA GLN A 236 1.85 -17.46 -0.87
C GLN A 236 0.78 -16.98 -1.84
N LEU A 237 -0.42 -16.75 -1.31
CA LEU A 237 -1.54 -16.10 -1.98
C LEU A 237 -1.72 -14.71 -1.35
N LEU A 238 -1.81 -13.67 -2.18
CA LEU A 238 -2.17 -12.33 -1.70
C LEU A 238 -3.69 -12.22 -1.65
N VAL A 239 -4.20 -11.74 -0.52
CA VAL A 239 -5.59 -11.36 -0.31
C VAL A 239 -5.61 -9.91 0.19
N ASP A 240 -6.72 -9.20 0.00
CA ASP A 240 -6.85 -7.77 0.29
C ASP A 240 -6.53 -7.40 1.74
N GLN A 241 -6.68 -8.35 2.69
CA GLN A 241 -6.37 -8.17 4.10
C GLN A 241 -5.02 -8.76 4.55
N GLY A 242 -4.25 -9.43 3.67
CA GLY A 242 -2.92 -9.96 4.02
C GLY A 242 -2.38 -11.10 3.14
N ALA A 243 -1.25 -11.66 3.56
CA ALA A 243 -0.67 -12.84 2.92
C ALA A 243 -1.16 -14.13 3.58
N ILE A 244 -1.71 -15.02 2.77
CA ILE A 244 -2.04 -16.41 3.12
C ILE A 244 -0.92 -17.29 2.59
N ALA A 245 -0.67 -18.39 3.28
CA ALA A 245 0.19 -19.44 2.79
C ALA A 245 -0.58 -20.75 2.74
N TYR A 246 -0.31 -21.55 1.72
CA TYR A 246 -0.71 -22.96 1.74
C TYR A 246 0.51 -23.86 1.57
N ARG A 247 0.36 -25.08 2.08
CA ARG A 247 1.32 -26.16 1.91
C ARG A 247 0.57 -27.44 1.58
N GLU A 248 1.03 -28.10 0.53
CA GLU A 248 0.60 -29.44 0.17
C GLU A 248 1.23 -30.44 1.15
N ASP A 249 0.42 -31.34 1.68
CA ASP A 249 0.82 -32.44 2.54
C ASP A 249 0.16 -33.74 2.06
N VAL A 250 0.59 -34.88 2.58
CA VAL A 250 0.16 -36.23 2.17
C VAL A 250 -1.36 -36.45 2.29
N ASN A 251 -2.06 -35.63 3.07
CA ASN A 251 -3.50 -35.72 3.34
C ASN A 251 -4.33 -34.59 2.70
N GLY A 252 -3.73 -33.69 1.91
CA GLY A 252 -4.41 -32.55 1.27
C GLY A 252 -3.68 -31.21 1.45
N VAL A 253 -4.44 -30.11 1.55
CA VAL A 253 -3.92 -28.73 1.60
C VAL A 253 -4.06 -28.15 3.00
N GLN A 254 -2.94 -27.84 3.65
CA GLN A 254 -2.93 -27.08 4.90
C GLN A 254 -2.82 -25.59 4.60
N ILE A 255 -3.80 -24.81 5.07
CA ILE A 255 -3.85 -23.35 4.92
C ILE A 255 -3.39 -22.70 6.22
N TYR A 256 -2.61 -21.62 6.08
CA TYR A 256 -2.11 -20.77 7.14
C TYR A 256 -2.41 -19.30 6.85
N ARG A 257 -2.89 -18.59 7.86
CA ARG A 257 -3.14 -17.14 7.84
C ARG A 257 -2.12 -16.40 8.69
N ASP A 258 -2.21 -15.07 8.77
CA ASP A 258 -1.31 -14.26 9.61
C ASP A 258 0.18 -14.57 9.30
N VAL A 259 0.54 -14.67 8.01
CA VAL A 259 1.84 -15.23 7.59
C VAL A 259 2.94 -14.17 7.57
N ALA A 260 4.03 -14.46 8.27
CA ALA A 260 5.19 -13.58 8.35
C ALA A 260 6.48 -14.40 8.44
N TYR A 261 7.38 -14.18 7.47
CA TYR A 261 8.53 -15.06 7.25
C TYR A 261 8.11 -16.55 7.21
N VAL A 262 8.83 -17.45 7.88
CA VAL A 262 8.52 -18.90 7.94
C VAL A 262 7.48 -19.27 8.99
N PHE A 263 6.65 -18.31 9.41
CA PHE A 263 5.67 -18.48 10.48
C PHE A 263 4.28 -18.09 9.99
N GLY A 264 3.26 -18.79 10.48
CA GLY A 264 1.86 -18.56 10.14
C GLY A 264 0.96 -19.25 11.16
N LYS A 265 -0.33 -18.90 11.18
CA LYS A 265 -1.31 -19.49 12.08
C LYS A 265 -2.13 -20.52 11.32
N ASP A 266 -2.16 -21.74 11.83
CA ASP A 266 -2.99 -22.83 11.29
C ASP A 266 -4.44 -22.33 11.14
N ALA A 267 -4.98 -22.37 9.92
CA ALA A 267 -6.31 -21.88 9.59
C ALA A 267 -7.28 -23.05 9.37
N THR A 268 -6.99 -23.91 8.38
CA THR A 268 -7.76 -25.14 8.11
C THR A 268 -6.92 -26.17 7.35
N LEU A 269 -7.37 -27.43 7.37
CA LEU A 269 -6.87 -28.51 6.52
C LEU A 269 -8.00 -28.96 5.59
N MET A 270 -7.82 -28.76 4.28
CA MET A 270 -8.71 -29.30 3.25
C MET A 270 -8.23 -30.69 2.84
N TYR A 271 -9.06 -31.70 3.03
CA TYR A 271 -8.75 -33.08 2.66
C TYR A 271 -9.10 -33.28 1.17
N VAL A 272 -8.08 -33.42 0.34
CA VAL A 272 -8.19 -33.62 -1.12
C VAL A 272 -7.20 -34.68 -1.59
N ASP A 273 -7.64 -35.55 -2.50
CA ASP A 273 -6.83 -36.66 -3.01
C ASP A 273 -5.85 -36.22 -4.13
N SER A 274 -6.18 -35.13 -4.83
CA SER A 274 -5.40 -34.57 -5.93
C SER A 274 -5.76 -33.09 -6.11
N ILE A 275 -4.77 -32.21 -6.23
CA ILE A 275 -4.97 -30.78 -6.40
C ILE A 275 -4.86 -30.44 -7.89
N ASP A 276 -5.90 -29.83 -8.44
CA ASP A 276 -5.92 -29.32 -9.82
C ASP A 276 -5.60 -27.82 -9.87
N ASP A 277 -6.18 -27.01 -8.96
CA ASP A 277 -5.90 -25.58 -8.79
C ASP A 277 -6.16 -25.10 -7.35
N ILE A 278 -5.56 -23.98 -6.95
CA ILE A 278 -5.78 -23.30 -5.65
C ILE A 278 -5.74 -21.79 -5.86
N GLY A 279 -6.80 -21.09 -5.45
CA GLY A 279 -6.90 -19.64 -5.56
C GLY A 279 -7.71 -18.98 -4.46
N THR A 280 -7.91 -17.68 -4.61
CA THR A 280 -8.62 -16.81 -3.66
C THR A 280 -9.52 -15.84 -4.39
N PHE A 281 -10.71 -15.60 -3.85
CA PHE A 281 -11.60 -14.53 -4.27
C PHE A 281 -12.18 -13.85 -3.04
N HIS A 282 -11.91 -12.54 -2.89
CA HIS A 282 -12.11 -11.79 -1.64
C HIS A 282 -11.60 -12.60 -0.43
N ASP A 283 -12.42 -12.75 0.60
CA ASP A 283 -12.05 -13.45 1.83
C ASP A 283 -12.24 -14.99 1.77
N VAL A 284 -12.42 -15.59 0.59
CA VAL A 284 -12.57 -17.05 0.40
C VAL A 284 -11.38 -17.67 -0.34
N VAL A 285 -10.80 -18.72 0.24
CA VAL A 285 -9.85 -19.62 -0.43
C VAL A 285 -10.62 -20.78 -1.05
N TYR A 286 -10.29 -21.16 -2.29
CA TYR A 286 -10.80 -22.36 -2.94
C TYR A 286 -9.68 -23.33 -3.32
N VAL A 287 -9.99 -24.63 -3.27
CA VAL A 287 -9.13 -25.72 -3.77
C VAL A 287 -9.95 -26.56 -4.73
N GLU A 288 -9.49 -26.70 -5.97
CA GLU A 288 -10.05 -27.62 -6.95
C GLU A 288 -9.39 -29.00 -6.85
N SER A 289 -10.22 -30.05 -6.81
CA SER A 289 -9.82 -31.45 -6.78
C SER A 289 -10.84 -32.28 -7.57
N GLN A 290 -10.43 -32.81 -8.72
CA GLN A 290 -11.24 -33.67 -9.59
C GLN A 290 -12.56 -33.01 -10.02
N GLN A 291 -12.49 -31.74 -10.45
CA GLN A 291 -13.65 -30.91 -10.83
C GLN A 291 -14.65 -30.68 -9.68
N GLN A 292 -14.18 -30.76 -8.44
CA GLN A 292 -14.93 -30.36 -7.24
C GLN A 292 -14.15 -29.28 -6.49
N TYR A 293 -14.87 -28.28 -5.99
CA TYR A 293 -14.28 -27.19 -5.22
C TYR A 293 -14.58 -27.39 -3.73
N GLN A 294 -13.55 -27.23 -2.89
CA GLN A 294 -13.69 -27.01 -1.45
C GLN A 294 -13.38 -25.55 -1.15
N PHE A 295 -14.15 -24.96 -0.23
CA PHE A 295 -14.04 -23.54 0.12
C PHE A 295 -13.70 -23.34 1.60
N TYR A 296 -12.98 -22.27 1.91
CA TYR A 296 -12.73 -21.81 3.27
C TYR A 296 -12.79 -20.29 3.33
N SER A 297 -13.78 -19.79 4.07
CA SER A 297 -13.86 -18.38 4.45
C SER A 297 -12.81 -18.04 5.51
N LEU A 298 -12.05 -16.99 5.28
CA LEU A 298 -11.02 -16.48 6.19
C LEU A 298 -11.64 -15.72 7.37
N THR A 299 -12.77 -15.07 7.11
CA THR A 299 -13.70 -14.48 8.07
C THR A 299 -14.80 -15.48 8.38
N THR A 300 -15.22 -15.61 9.64
CA THR A 300 -16.39 -16.44 9.98
C THR A 300 -17.64 -15.73 9.49
N PRO A 301 -18.49 -16.34 8.63
CA PRO A 301 -19.70 -15.69 8.17
C PRO A 301 -20.60 -15.28 9.35
N HIS A 302 -21.07 -14.05 9.32
CA HIS A 302 -21.98 -13.47 10.30
C HIS A 302 -23.46 -13.69 9.95
N GLN A 303 -23.76 -14.03 8.70
CA GLN A 303 -25.10 -14.33 8.20
C GLN A 303 -25.28 -15.80 7.82
N THR A 304 -26.53 -16.27 7.79
CA THR A 304 -26.90 -17.54 7.17
C THR A 304 -27.30 -17.32 5.71
N LEU A 305 -27.44 -18.42 4.96
CA LEU A 305 -27.96 -18.37 3.58
C LEU A 305 -29.37 -17.75 3.51
N GLN A 306 -30.19 -17.96 4.55
CA GLN A 306 -31.52 -17.40 4.64
C GLN A 306 -31.48 -15.89 4.88
N ASP A 307 -30.59 -15.42 5.77
CA ASP A 307 -30.43 -13.99 6.03
C ASP A 307 -29.91 -13.25 4.77
N LEU A 308 -28.97 -13.84 4.03
CA LEU A 308 -28.51 -13.30 2.73
C LEU A 308 -29.66 -13.20 1.73
N TYR A 309 -30.50 -14.24 1.63
CA TYR A 309 -31.65 -14.20 0.74
C TYR A 309 -32.69 -13.17 1.17
N GLU A 310 -32.92 -12.96 2.47
CA GLU A 310 -33.82 -11.92 2.98
C GLU A 310 -33.26 -10.51 2.77
N GLU A 311 -31.94 -10.32 2.84
CA GLU A 311 -31.25 -9.04 2.60
C GLU A 311 -31.34 -8.58 1.13
N TYR A 312 -31.31 -9.52 0.17
CA TYR A 312 -31.35 -9.25 -1.27
C TYR A 312 -32.64 -9.73 -1.97
N GLU A 313 -33.71 -10.04 -1.23
CA GLU A 313 -34.97 -10.50 -1.83
C GLU A 313 -35.57 -9.40 -2.72
N GLY A 314 -35.75 -9.70 -4.00
CA GLY A 314 -36.20 -8.76 -5.02
C GLY A 314 -35.07 -8.07 -5.80
N SER A 315 -33.82 -8.09 -5.30
CA SER A 315 -32.68 -7.60 -6.07
C SER A 315 -32.42 -8.47 -7.29
N SER A 316 -32.18 -7.80 -8.42
CA SER A 316 -31.75 -8.38 -9.69
C SER A 316 -30.51 -7.62 -10.13
N TYR A 317 -29.57 -8.27 -10.82
CA TYR A 317 -28.32 -7.68 -11.27
C TYR A 317 -28.01 -8.17 -12.68
N SER A 318 -27.67 -7.28 -13.62
CA SER A 318 -27.33 -7.68 -14.99
C SER A 318 -26.02 -7.11 -15.52
N HIS A 319 -25.48 -7.81 -16.53
CA HIS A 319 -24.38 -7.40 -17.38
C HIS A 319 -24.37 -8.30 -18.62
N GLN A 320 -24.64 -7.74 -19.80
CA GLN A 320 -24.71 -8.48 -21.06
C GLN A 320 -25.69 -9.67 -20.96
N ASP A 321 -25.29 -10.87 -21.39
CA ASP A 321 -26.11 -12.08 -21.40
C ASP A 321 -26.27 -12.74 -20.02
N ILE A 322 -25.88 -12.07 -18.92
CA ILE A 322 -25.97 -12.59 -17.56
C ILE A 322 -26.86 -11.67 -16.71
N ASN A 323 -27.93 -12.24 -16.17
CA ASN A 323 -28.79 -11.67 -15.14
C ASN A 323 -28.79 -12.61 -13.93
N ILE A 324 -28.67 -12.06 -12.72
CA ILE A 324 -28.70 -12.76 -11.44
C ILE A 324 -29.74 -12.10 -10.55
N ALA A 325 -30.76 -12.84 -10.12
CA ALA A 325 -31.80 -12.31 -9.23
C ALA A 325 -32.04 -13.22 -8.03
N ILE A 326 -32.43 -12.65 -6.90
CA ILE A 326 -32.90 -13.39 -5.71
C ILE A 326 -34.41 -13.14 -5.59
N ASP A 327 -35.20 -14.20 -5.75
CA ASP A 327 -36.67 -14.17 -5.59
C ASP A 327 -37.14 -15.47 -4.96
N LYS A 328 -37.95 -15.34 -3.91
CA LYS A 328 -38.53 -16.41 -3.09
C LYS A 328 -37.48 -17.28 -2.41
N ASN A 329 -36.44 -16.66 -1.84
CA ASN A 329 -35.30 -17.33 -1.21
C ASN A 329 -34.55 -18.32 -2.15
N VAL A 330 -34.46 -17.98 -3.43
CA VAL A 330 -33.74 -18.76 -4.43
C VAL A 330 -32.99 -17.83 -5.38
N ILE A 331 -31.69 -18.08 -5.54
CA ILE A 331 -30.91 -17.43 -6.60
C ILE A 331 -31.31 -17.96 -7.98
N LYS A 332 -31.52 -17.05 -8.92
CA LYS A 332 -31.79 -17.32 -10.32
C LYS A 332 -30.69 -16.72 -11.16
N ILE A 333 -30.20 -17.49 -12.15
CA ILE A 333 -29.27 -16.99 -13.16
C ILE A 333 -29.93 -17.18 -14.53
N ASN A 334 -30.10 -16.11 -15.28
CA ASN A 334 -30.88 -16.04 -16.53
C ASN A 334 -32.27 -16.67 -16.35
N SER A 335 -32.99 -16.18 -15.34
CA SER A 335 -34.35 -16.61 -14.93
C SER A 335 -34.50 -18.08 -14.48
N LYS A 336 -33.41 -18.86 -14.42
CA LYS A 336 -33.44 -20.27 -13.97
C LYS A 336 -32.98 -20.37 -12.51
N PRO A 337 -33.73 -21.05 -11.63
CA PRO A 337 -33.34 -21.22 -10.23
C PRO A 337 -32.16 -22.19 -10.09
N TYR A 338 -31.23 -21.89 -9.19
CA TYR A 338 -30.11 -22.76 -8.83
C TYR A 338 -29.97 -22.92 -7.32
N GLN A 339 -29.34 -24.02 -6.91
CA GLN A 339 -28.91 -24.19 -5.52
C GLN A 339 -27.59 -23.47 -5.33
N ALA A 340 -27.52 -22.69 -4.25
CA ALA A 340 -26.31 -22.01 -3.80
C ALA A 340 -25.86 -22.53 -2.43
N GLU A 341 -24.57 -22.43 -2.18
CA GLU A 341 -23.94 -22.65 -0.89
C GLU A 341 -23.35 -21.32 -0.40
N LEU A 342 -23.62 -20.94 0.86
CA LEU A 342 -22.98 -19.78 1.47
C LEU A 342 -21.54 -20.16 1.81
N ILE A 343 -20.57 -19.50 1.17
CA ILE A 343 -19.14 -19.80 1.31
C ILE A 343 -18.34 -18.67 2.00
N GLY A 344 -18.97 -17.53 2.25
CA GLY A 344 -18.42 -16.37 2.94
C GLY A 344 -19.51 -15.31 3.20
N ASP A 345 -19.20 -14.22 3.89
CA ASP A 345 -20.16 -13.12 4.05
C ASP A 345 -20.49 -12.48 2.71
N HIS A 346 -21.80 -12.33 2.45
CA HIS A 346 -22.36 -11.89 1.18
C HIS A 346 -21.85 -12.69 -0.04
N MET A 347 -21.34 -13.93 0.16
CA MET A 347 -20.72 -14.76 -0.88
C MET A 347 -21.40 -16.12 -1.07
N LEU A 348 -21.83 -16.38 -2.30
CA LEU A 348 -22.45 -17.63 -2.72
C LEU A 348 -21.59 -18.40 -3.74
N TYR A 349 -21.45 -19.70 -3.55
CA TYR A 349 -21.01 -20.63 -4.59
C TYR A 349 -22.22 -21.20 -5.33
N VAL A 350 -22.19 -21.19 -6.66
CA VAL A 350 -23.24 -21.77 -7.50
C VAL A 350 -22.64 -22.79 -8.48
N LYS A 351 -23.07 -24.04 -8.37
CA LYS A 351 -22.61 -25.14 -9.21
C LYS A 351 -23.35 -25.16 -10.56
N LEU A 352 -22.67 -24.65 -11.58
CA LEU A 352 -23.12 -24.60 -12.98
C LEU A 352 -22.16 -25.37 -13.90
N GLN A 353 -22.42 -25.37 -15.22
CA GLN A 353 -21.49 -25.91 -16.22
C GLN A 353 -20.12 -25.19 -16.18
N HIS A 354 -20.14 -23.89 -15.90
CA HIS A 354 -19.00 -23.09 -15.47
C HIS A 354 -19.28 -22.71 -14.01
N PRO A 355 -18.49 -23.15 -13.02
CA PRO A 355 -18.77 -22.89 -11.61
C PRO A 355 -18.43 -21.45 -11.22
N TYR A 356 -19.26 -20.85 -10.36
CA TYR A 356 -19.14 -19.44 -9.99
C TYR A 356 -19.07 -19.20 -8.48
N ILE A 357 -18.28 -18.21 -8.08
CA ILE A 357 -18.46 -17.49 -6.81
C ILE A 357 -19.14 -16.16 -7.12
N ILE A 358 -20.12 -15.76 -6.31
CA ILE A 358 -20.88 -14.52 -6.43
C ILE A 358 -20.70 -13.75 -5.12
N GLN A 359 -20.05 -12.59 -5.17
CA GLN A 359 -20.00 -11.63 -4.06
C GLN A 359 -21.04 -10.55 -4.27
N PHE A 360 -22.02 -10.43 -3.39
CA PHE A 360 -22.95 -9.30 -3.36
C PHE A 360 -22.33 -8.12 -2.61
N LYS A 361 -22.66 -6.90 -3.06
CA LYS A 361 -22.35 -5.59 -2.49
C LYS A 361 -23.53 -4.67 -2.85
N ASP A 362 -23.94 -3.72 -2.00
CA ASP A 362 -25.16 -2.89 -2.12
C ASP A 362 -25.78 -2.86 -3.55
N PHE A 363 -25.13 -2.17 -4.50
CA PHE A 363 -25.65 -1.92 -5.86
C PHE A 363 -24.98 -2.75 -6.98
N ARG A 364 -24.18 -3.78 -6.65
CA ARG A 364 -23.45 -4.60 -7.63
C ARG A 364 -23.10 -5.99 -7.09
N CYS A 365 -23.12 -7.01 -7.94
CA CYS A 365 -22.51 -8.29 -7.59
C CYS A 365 -21.32 -8.64 -8.51
N GLU A 366 -20.29 -9.23 -7.92
CA GLU A 366 -19.07 -9.65 -8.62
C GLU A 366 -19.10 -11.16 -8.80
N LEU A 367 -19.11 -11.58 -10.06
CA LEU A 367 -19.28 -12.95 -10.51
C LEU A 367 -17.93 -13.50 -11.00
N TYR A 368 -17.30 -14.33 -10.18
CA TYR A 368 -16.01 -14.96 -10.47
C TYR A 368 -16.19 -16.35 -11.08
N GLN A 369 -15.71 -16.54 -12.31
CA GLN A 369 -15.66 -17.84 -13.01
C GLN A 369 -14.46 -18.63 -12.53
N LEU A 370 -14.70 -19.69 -11.74
CA LEU A 370 -13.64 -20.53 -11.17
C LEU A 370 -12.80 -21.23 -12.26
N ASP A 371 -13.44 -21.73 -13.32
CA ASP A 371 -12.77 -22.45 -14.41
C ASP A 371 -12.01 -21.54 -15.41
N ARG A 372 -12.18 -20.21 -15.29
CA ARG A 372 -11.56 -19.23 -16.21
C ARG A 372 -10.75 -18.13 -15.52
N GLY A 373 -10.78 -18.06 -14.18
CA GLY A 373 -10.14 -17.01 -13.40
C GLY A 373 -10.63 -15.59 -13.71
N HIS A 374 -11.87 -15.42 -14.16
CA HIS A 374 -12.40 -14.17 -14.69
C HIS A 374 -13.56 -13.61 -13.86
N THR A 375 -13.44 -12.37 -13.40
CA THR A 375 -14.52 -11.65 -12.70
C THR A 375 -15.35 -10.80 -13.67
N VAL A 376 -16.67 -10.97 -13.66
CA VAL A 376 -17.64 -10.06 -14.27
C VAL A 376 -18.28 -9.22 -13.16
N VAL A 377 -18.53 -7.93 -13.39
CA VAL A 377 -19.26 -7.08 -12.43
C VAL A 377 -20.65 -6.80 -13.00
N LEU A 378 -21.68 -7.21 -12.27
CA LEU A 378 -23.09 -6.99 -12.60
C LEU A 378 -23.61 -5.81 -11.78
N GLN A 379 -24.45 -4.97 -12.38
CA GLN A 379 -25.08 -3.82 -11.70
C GLN A 379 -26.54 -4.12 -11.41
N GLU A 380 -27.10 -3.53 -10.35
CA GLU A 380 -28.48 -3.77 -9.95
C GLU A 380 -29.49 -3.31 -11.03
N ASP A 381 -30.40 -4.20 -11.40
CA ASP A 381 -31.53 -3.94 -12.29
C ASP A 381 -32.65 -3.25 -11.50
N TYR A 382 -32.87 -1.96 -11.75
CA TYR A 382 -34.03 -1.24 -11.24
C TYR A 382 -35.34 -1.79 -11.86
N MET A 383 -35.98 -2.75 -11.18
CA MET A 383 -37.23 -3.36 -11.65
C MET A 383 -38.42 -2.39 -11.60
N ASN A 384 -39.01 -2.12 -12.77
CA ASN A 384 -40.31 -1.45 -12.88
C ASN A 384 -41.43 -2.46 -12.62
N ASP A 385 -42.13 -2.32 -11.50
CA ASP A 385 -43.28 -3.16 -11.15
C ASP A 385 -44.60 -2.42 -11.48
N VAL A 386 -45.18 -2.66 -12.65
CA VAL A 386 -46.60 -2.31 -12.94
C VAL A 386 -47.32 -3.42 -13.68
N THR A 387 -48.44 -3.82 -13.08
CA THR A 387 -49.38 -4.82 -13.55
C THR A 387 -50.13 -4.43 -14.84
N SER A 388 -50.57 -5.45 -15.55
CA SER A 388 -51.47 -5.42 -16.71
C SER A 388 -52.65 -4.44 -16.61
N GLN A 389 -52.91 -3.67 -17.68
CA GLN A 389 -54.28 -3.37 -18.10
C GLN A 389 -54.41 -3.11 -19.61
N ASP A 390 -55.55 -3.49 -20.16
CA ASP A 390 -55.86 -3.46 -21.60
C ASP A 390 -55.79 -2.06 -22.23
N ASN A 391 -55.49 -2.02 -23.53
CA ASN A 391 -56.29 -1.21 -24.45
C ASN A 391 -56.34 -1.83 -25.85
N HIS A 392 -57.55 -2.23 -26.26
CA HIS A 392 -57.92 -2.44 -27.66
C HIS A 392 -57.61 -1.20 -28.51
N ILE A 393 -56.93 -1.37 -29.64
CA ILE A 393 -57.35 -0.75 -30.90
C ILE A 393 -57.18 -1.79 -32.03
N GLU A 394 -58.25 -2.05 -32.75
CA GLU A 394 -58.24 -2.84 -33.99
C GLU A 394 -57.56 -2.05 -35.12
N ASN A 395 -56.75 -2.73 -35.94
CA ASN A 395 -56.89 -2.56 -37.38
C ASN A 395 -56.42 -3.80 -38.15
N GLU A 396 -57.16 -4.13 -39.21
CA GLU A 396 -57.13 -5.42 -39.87
C GLU A 396 -56.10 -5.54 -41.03
N GLU A 397 -55.93 -6.78 -41.49
CA GLU A 397 -55.51 -7.19 -42.84
C GLU A 397 -54.07 -6.84 -43.32
N LYS A 398 -53.17 -7.82 -43.50
CA LYS A 398 -53.35 -8.96 -44.42
C LYS A 398 -52.35 -10.13 -44.25
N LYS A 399 -52.84 -11.33 -44.57
CA LYS A 399 -52.06 -12.56 -44.91
C LYS A 399 -51.16 -12.28 -46.14
N SER A 400 -50.05 -12.96 -46.46
CA SER A 400 -49.57 -14.35 -46.27
C SER A 400 -48.01 -14.36 -46.39
N GLN A 401 -47.22 -15.45 -46.40
CA GLN A 401 -47.44 -16.91 -46.46
C GLN A 401 -46.20 -17.66 -45.92
N GLU A 402 -46.28 -18.98 -45.78
CA GLU A 402 -45.14 -19.89 -45.51
C GLU A 402 -44.38 -20.27 -46.80
N GLU A 403 -43.05 -20.49 -46.73
CA GLU A 403 -42.43 -21.84 -46.88
C GLU A 403 -40.89 -21.84 -46.67
N ASN A 404 -40.37 -23.02 -46.33
CA ASN A 404 -39.00 -23.29 -45.86
C ASN A 404 -37.87 -23.04 -46.88
N GLN A 405 -36.65 -22.73 -46.39
CA GLN A 405 -35.48 -23.59 -46.64
C GLN A 405 -34.28 -23.30 -45.72
N ASP A 406 -33.67 -24.37 -45.20
CA ASP A 406 -32.35 -24.31 -44.58
C ASP A 406 -31.27 -23.90 -45.60
N ASN A 407 -30.38 -22.99 -45.20
CA ASN A 407 -28.97 -23.04 -45.59
C ASN A 407 -28.14 -22.18 -44.64
N GLU A 408 -27.01 -22.73 -44.20
CA GLU A 408 -26.01 -21.97 -43.44
C GLU A 408 -25.44 -20.85 -44.31
N THR A 409 -25.45 -19.60 -43.82
CA THR A 409 -24.52 -18.59 -44.32
C THR A 409 -24.19 -17.58 -43.22
N VAL A 410 -22.92 -17.61 -42.78
CA VAL A 410 -22.38 -16.67 -41.79
C VAL A 410 -22.55 -15.25 -42.31
N THR A 411 -23.44 -14.48 -41.67
CA THR A 411 -23.63 -13.06 -41.96
C THR A 411 -23.82 -12.35 -40.63
N ALA A 412 -22.93 -11.41 -40.31
CA ALA A 412 -23.09 -10.58 -39.12
C ALA A 412 -24.36 -9.72 -39.27
N SER A 413 -25.24 -9.78 -38.27
CA SER A 413 -26.41 -8.90 -38.18
C SER A 413 -26.16 -7.87 -37.08
N PRO A 414 -26.56 -6.60 -37.28
CA PRO A 414 -26.14 -5.51 -36.41
C PRO A 414 -26.90 -5.53 -35.08
N SER A 415 -26.25 -5.03 -34.03
CA SER A 415 -26.91 -4.64 -32.78
C SER A 415 -28.03 -3.64 -33.07
N GLN A 416 -29.28 -4.04 -32.86
CA GLN A 416 -30.37 -3.09 -32.74
C GLN A 416 -30.22 -2.38 -31.37
N PRO A 417 -30.32 -1.05 -31.32
CA PRO A 417 -30.39 -0.35 -30.04
C PRO A 417 -31.66 -0.79 -29.30
N GLU A 418 -31.52 -1.11 -28.01
CA GLU A 418 -32.66 -1.31 -27.14
C GLU A 418 -33.51 -0.03 -27.12
N GLU A 419 -34.82 -0.19 -27.28
CA GLU A 419 -35.70 0.97 -27.37
C GLU A 419 -35.97 1.53 -25.97
N LYS A 420 -35.08 2.42 -25.53
CA LYS A 420 -35.17 3.16 -24.25
C LYS A 420 -36.58 3.66 -23.96
N SER A 421 -36.99 3.61 -22.70
CA SER A 421 -38.34 3.99 -22.28
C SER A 421 -38.63 5.47 -22.59
N GLU A 422 -39.89 5.90 -22.73
CA GLU A 422 -40.20 7.31 -22.94
C GLU A 422 -39.74 8.22 -21.78
N ILE A 423 -39.69 7.67 -20.56
CA ILE A 423 -39.21 8.35 -19.36
C ILE A 423 -37.69 8.53 -19.41
N GLU A 424 -36.96 7.49 -19.79
CA GLU A 424 -35.51 7.51 -19.97
C GLU A 424 -35.10 8.42 -21.15
N LYS A 425 -35.79 8.32 -22.30
CA LYS A 425 -35.65 9.28 -23.42
C LYS A 425 -35.94 10.73 -23.00
N ARG A 426 -36.82 10.97 -22.01
CA ARG A 426 -37.02 12.31 -21.42
C ARG A 426 -35.88 12.71 -20.49
N ARG A 427 -35.43 11.83 -19.59
CA ARG A 427 -34.31 12.07 -18.66
C ARG A 427 -33.01 12.35 -19.42
N GLU A 428 -32.66 11.54 -20.41
CA GLU A 428 -31.48 11.77 -21.27
C GLU A 428 -31.56 13.08 -22.05
N LYS A 429 -32.75 13.47 -22.51
CA LYS A 429 -32.95 14.76 -23.17
C LYS A 429 -32.79 15.93 -22.19
N GLN A 430 -33.24 15.77 -20.93
CA GLN A 430 -33.00 16.75 -19.87
C GLN A 430 -31.51 16.82 -19.50
N ASP A 431 -30.81 15.69 -19.37
CA ASP A 431 -29.39 15.66 -19.07
C ASP A 431 -28.55 16.24 -20.21
N GLN A 432 -28.89 15.96 -21.48
CA GLN A 432 -28.27 16.63 -22.63
C GLN A 432 -28.48 18.15 -22.60
N GLN A 433 -29.68 18.61 -22.26
CA GLN A 433 -29.98 20.04 -22.14
C GLN A 433 -29.19 20.68 -21.00
N ARG A 434 -29.18 20.07 -19.82
CA ARG A 434 -28.45 20.51 -18.62
C ARG A 434 -26.95 20.56 -18.85
N TYR A 435 -26.38 19.51 -19.42
CA TYR A 435 -24.96 19.44 -19.75
C TYR A 435 -24.57 20.49 -20.79
N GLN A 436 -25.37 20.69 -21.85
CA GLN A 436 -25.13 21.75 -22.83
C GLN A 436 -25.22 23.16 -22.21
N ALA A 437 -26.20 23.40 -21.35
CA ALA A 437 -26.35 24.68 -20.64
C ALA A 437 -25.16 24.93 -19.70
N TYR A 438 -24.70 23.92 -18.96
CA TYR A 438 -23.52 23.99 -18.10
C TYR A 438 -22.25 24.30 -18.90
N GLN A 439 -22.03 23.57 -20.01
CA GLN A 439 -20.88 23.79 -20.91
C GLN A 439 -20.87 25.21 -21.53
N GLN A 440 -22.04 25.84 -21.73
CA GLN A 440 -22.13 27.24 -22.16
C GLN A 440 -21.88 28.22 -21.01
N ALA A 441 -22.35 27.92 -19.79
CA ALA A 441 -22.13 28.76 -18.61
C ALA A 441 -20.64 28.88 -18.24
N ILE A 442 -19.90 27.75 -18.25
CA ILE A 442 -18.49 27.69 -17.86
C ILE A 442 -17.50 28.30 -18.87
N GLN A 443 -17.99 28.80 -20.01
CA GLN A 443 -17.21 29.52 -21.02
C GLN A 443 -17.23 31.04 -20.83
N GLN A 444 -17.99 31.56 -19.86
CA GLN A 444 -17.98 32.98 -19.52
C GLN A 444 -16.80 33.27 -18.57
N ASP A 445 -16.18 34.44 -18.71
CA ASP A 445 -15.03 34.87 -17.87
C ASP A 445 -15.46 35.61 -16.58
N ASP A 446 -16.69 36.15 -16.54
CA ASP A 446 -17.24 36.93 -15.42
C ASP A 446 -18.60 36.37 -14.99
N MET A 447 -18.69 35.91 -13.74
CA MET A 447 -19.90 35.30 -13.16
C MET A 447 -20.80 36.27 -12.41
N THR A 448 -20.42 37.56 -12.27
CA THR A 448 -21.18 38.52 -11.44
C THR A 448 -22.60 38.79 -11.97
N SER A 449 -22.82 38.60 -13.27
CA SER A 449 -24.13 38.77 -13.93
C SER A 449 -24.92 37.47 -14.14
N PHE A 450 -24.31 36.30 -13.91
CA PHE A 450 -24.97 35.01 -14.12
C PHE A 450 -26.11 34.80 -13.11
N GLN A 451 -27.29 34.42 -13.62
CA GLN A 451 -28.47 34.08 -12.82
C GLN A 451 -28.75 32.58 -12.91
N SER A 452 -29.03 31.95 -11.77
CA SER A 452 -29.39 30.53 -11.72
C SER A 452 -30.66 30.22 -12.50
N THR A 453 -30.68 29.04 -13.12
CA THR A 453 -31.80 28.46 -13.85
C THR A 453 -32.10 27.06 -13.32
N GLN A 454 -33.16 26.42 -13.82
CA GLN A 454 -33.47 25.02 -13.49
C GLN A 454 -32.39 24.04 -13.99
N ASP A 455 -31.67 24.42 -15.06
CA ASP A 455 -30.65 23.59 -15.69
C ASP A 455 -29.24 23.82 -15.14
N VAL A 456 -28.92 25.04 -14.69
CA VAL A 456 -27.59 25.42 -14.19
C VAL A 456 -27.72 26.40 -13.03
N VAL A 457 -27.06 26.08 -11.92
CA VAL A 457 -27.19 26.78 -10.64
C VAL A 457 -25.88 27.45 -10.24
N LYS A 458 -25.97 28.70 -9.79
CA LYS A 458 -24.89 29.42 -9.13
C LYS A 458 -25.13 29.48 -7.62
N VAL A 459 -24.08 29.24 -6.85
CA VAL A 459 -24.00 29.45 -5.39
C VAL A 459 -22.81 30.33 -5.07
N HIS A 460 -22.96 31.22 -4.10
CA HIS A 460 -21.86 31.97 -3.50
C HIS A 460 -21.57 31.39 -2.12
N ASP A 461 -20.32 31.00 -1.84
CA ASP A 461 -19.93 30.45 -0.55
C ASP A 461 -18.52 30.94 -0.15
N GLU A 462 -18.44 31.59 1.01
CA GLU A 462 -17.16 32.06 1.58
C GLU A 462 -16.32 30.89 2.12
N ASN A 463 -16.92 29.70 2.27
CA ASN A 463 -16.27 28.53 2.83
C ASN A 463 -15.21 27.92 1.89
N THR A 464 -14.16 27.37 2.49
CA THR A 464 -13.08 26.65 1.78
C THR A 464 -13.28 25.13 1.77
N ASP A 465 -14.24 24.61 2.54
CA ASP A 465 -14.63 23.20 2.56
C ASP A 465 -15.53 22.85 1.36
N ILE A 466 -14.97 22.09 0.42
CA ILE A 466 -15.63 21.70 -0.83
C ILE A 466 -16.88 20.84 -0.61
N TYR A 467 -16.94 20.03 0.46
CA TYR A 467 -18.10 19.17 0.73
C TYR A 467 -19.33 19.98 1.14
N ARG A 468 -19.12 21.08 1.88
CA ARG A 468 -20.19 22.03 2.23
C ARG A 468 -20.67 22.81 1.03
N VAL A 469 -19.77 23.19 0.12
CA VAL A 469 -20.14 23.83 -1.16
C VAL A 469 -20.99 22.88 -2.02
N ILE A 470 -20.63 21.60 -2.11
CA ILE A 470 -21.41 20.59 -2.84
C ILE A 470 -22.81 20.46 -2.23
N LYS A 471 -22.95 20.42 -0.90
CA LYS A 471 -24.27 20.43 -0.23
C LYS A 471 -25.07 21.69 -0.58
N SER A 472 -24.44 22.87 -0.51
CA SER A 472 -25.10 24.14 -0.84
C SER A 472 -25.60 24.16 -2.30
N LEU A 473 -24.81 23.61 -3.22
CA LEU A 473 -25.15 23.48 -4.65
C LEU A 473 -26.28 22.47 -4.89
N ASP A 474 -26.18 21.26 -4.34
CA ASP A 474 -27.21 20.22 -4.44
C ASP A 474 -28.57 20.70 -3.87
N ARG A 475 -28.54 21.38 -2.72
CA ARG A 475 -29.74 22.00 -2.13
C ARG A 475 -30.38 23.03 -3.06
N GLU A 476 -29.60 23.93 -3.66
CA GLU A 476 -30.15 24.94 -4.58
C GLU A 476 -30.67 24.33 -5.88
N ILE A 477 -30.01 23.29 -6.41
CA ILE A 477 -30.50 22.50 -7.56
C ILE A 477 -31.83 21.83 -7.22
N THR A 478 -31.94 21.17 -6.07
CA THR A 478 -33.20 20.55 -5.62
C THR A 478 -34.28 21.62 -5.42
N ARG A 479 -33.96 22.77 -4.81
CA ARG A 479 -34.91 23.86 -4.53
C ARG A 479 -35.52 24.47 -5.80
N MET A 480 -34.75 24.61 -6.87
CA MET A 480 -35.25 25.16 -8.15
C MET A 480 -35.97 24.14 -9.03
N ASN A 481 -35.75 22.85 -8.81
CA ASN A 481 -36.40 21.76 -9.57
C ASN A 481 -37.58 21.10 -8.83
N ASN A 482 -37.80 21.40 -7.54
CA ASN A 482 -38.95 20.91 -6.77
C ASN A 482 -40.26 21.61 -7.19
N GLU A 483 -41.40 20.95 -6.94
CA GLU A 483 -42.74 21.46 -7.28
C GLU A 483 -43.39 22.20 -6.10
N GLU A 484 -44.21 23.23 -6.38
CA GLU A 484 -44.93 23.96 -5.33
C GLU A 484 -45.86 23.04 -4.51
N GLY A 485 -45.69 23.04 -3.18
CA GLY A 485 -46.48 22.22 -2.26
C GLY A 485 -45.91 20.82 -1.99
N THR A 486 -44.78 20.47 -2.58
CA THR A 486 -44.03 19.24 -2.27
C THR A 486 -42.94 19.53 -1.25
N ILE A 487 -42.94 18.80 -0.13
CA ILE A 487 -41.88 18.81 0.86
C ILE A 487 -40.90 17.68 0.54
N LEU A 488 -39.61 18.00 0.46
CA LEU A 488 -38.51 17.08 0.25
C LEU A 488 -37.53 17.17 1.42
N ASP A 489 -37.43 16.09 2.19
CA ASP A 489 -36.33 15.86 3.13
C ASP A 489 -35.21 15.11 2.41
N VAL A 490 -34.02 15.70 2.34
CA VAL A 490 -32.89 15.14 1.61
C VAL A 490 -31.72 14.87 2.54
N GLN A 491 -31.18 13.65 2.48
CA GLN A 491 -29.91 13.28 3.09
C GLN A 491 -28.91 12.88 2.01
N ILE A 492 -27.78 13.57 1.93
CA ILE A 492 -26.63 13.05 1.17
C ILE A 492 -26.02 11.90 1.97
N LEU A 493 -25.91 10.71 1.37
CA LEU A 493 -25.43 9.47 1.99
C LEU A 493 -23.94 9.24 1.77
N SER A 494 -23.44 9.47 0.56
CA SER A 494 -22.00 9.52 0.27
C SER A 494 -21.68 10.43 -0.91
N MET A 495 -20.43 10.87 -0.99
CA MET A 495 -19.90 11.67 -2.10
C MET A 495 -18.51 11.19 -2.51
N LEU A 496 -18.24 11.18 -3.82
CA LEU A 496 -16.91 10.92 -4.39
C LEU A 496 -16.56 12.02 -5.40
N ILE A 497 -15.47 12.75 -5.12
CA ILE A 497 -15.07 13.95 -5.87
C ILE A 497 -13.93 13.65 -6.83
N TYR A 498 -14.18 13.88 -8.11
CA TYR A 498 -13.23 13.88 -9.20
C TYR A 498 -12.86 15.33 -9.55
N HIS A 499 -11.60 15.54 -9.95
CA HIS A 499 -11.03 16.86 -10.18
C HIS A 499 -10.40 16.90 -11.57
N GLN A 500 -10.90 17.77 -12.44
CA GLN A 500 -10.49 17.84 -13.84
C GLN A 500 -9.32 18.83 -14.03
N ASN A 501 -9.36 19.94 -13.29
CA ASN A 501 -8.33 20.98 -13.15
C ASN A 501 -8.59 21.73 -11.84
N ASN A 502 -7.65 22.56 -11.36
CA ASN A 502 -7.72 23.29 -10.08
C ASN A 502 -9.11 23.81 -9.66
N ASP A 503 -9.93 24.28 -10.60
CA ASP A 503 -11.22 24.89 -10.36
C ASP A 503 -12.42 24.13 -10.99
N GLU A 504 -12.23 22.91 -11.54
CA GLU A 504 -13.29 22.10 -12.18
C GLU A 504 -13.43 20.70 -11.53
N TYR A 505 -14.67 20.32 -11.21
CA TYR A 505 -15.03 19.16 -10.40
C TYR A 505 -16.17 18.38 -11.04
N GLY A 506 -16.10 17.05 -10.98
CA GLY A 506 -17.22 16.15 -11.14
C GLY A 506 -17.44 15.39 -9.83
N ILE A 507 -18.67 15.25 -9.37
CA ILE A 507 -18.98 14.64 -8.07
C ILE A 507 -20.05 13.58 -8.27
N TYR A 508 -19.74 12.33 -7.94
CA TYR A 508 -20.80 11.34 -7.70
C TYR A 508 -21.43 11.63 -6.35
N ILE A 509 -22.76 11.68 -6.32
CA ILE A 509 -23.55 11.87 -5.12
C ILE A 509 -24.56 10.73 -5.01
N ASN A 510 -24.60 10.10 -3.84
CA ASN A 510 -25.67 9.20 -3.45
C ASN A 510 -26.53 9.92 -2.41
N ARG A 511 -27.81 10.18 -2.71
CA ARG A 511 -28.73 10.90 -1.82
C ARG A 511 -30.05 10.17 -1.64
N ARG A 512 -30.53 10.12 -0.40
CA ARG A 512 -31.89 9.73 -0.06
C ARG A 512 -32.80 10.96 -0.10
N VAL A 513 -34.00 10.79 -0.63
CA VAL A 513 -35.05 11.82 -0.68
C VAL A 513 -36.34 11.20 -0.16
N ASP A 514 -36.85 11.77 0.92
CA ASP A 514 -38.16 11.45 1.47
C ASP A 514 -39.12 12.56 1.03
N SER A 515 -40.13 12.20 0.26
CA SER A 515 -41.09 13.14 -0.34
C SER A 515 -42.42 13.12 0.41
N SER A 516 -43.12 14.25 0.48
CA SER A 516 -44.50 14.30 1.00
C SER A 516 -45.54 13.68 0.06
N VAL A 517 -45.17 13.37 -1.19
CA VAL A 517 -46.07 12.84 -2.24
C VAL A 517 -45.63 11.51 -2.85
N GLU A 518 -44.38 11.09 -2.63
CA GLU A 518 -43.80 9.84 -3.13
C GLU A 518 -43.06 9.09 -2.02
N GLU A 519 -42.90 7.77 -2.16
CA GLU A 519 -42.12 6.98 -1.20
C GLU A 519 -40.63 7.36 -1.21
N SER A 520 -39.96 7.08 -0.09
CA SER A 520 -38.52 7.30 0.12
C SER A 520 -37.69 6.66 -0.99
N GLN A 521 -36.97 7.46 -1.76
CA GLN A 521 -36.13 7.01 -2.88
C GLN A 521 -34.67 7.38 -2.67
N THR A 522 -33.77 6.52 -3.14
CA THR A 522 -32.31 6.77 -3.15
C THR A 522 -31.85 6.98 -4.58
N PHE A 523 -31.17 8.10 -4.83
CA PHE A 523 -30.72 8.52 -6.15
C PHE A 523 -29.19 8.53 -6.20
N GLN A 524 -28.64 7.87 -7.22
CA GLN A 524 -27.27 8.04 -7.66
C GLN A 524 -27.26 9.02 -8.83
N GLU A 525 -26.58 10.15 -8.66
CA GLU A 525 -26.52 11.23 -9.64
C GLU A 525 -25.10 11.79 -9.74
N ILE A 526 -24.84 12.62 -10.75
CA ILE A 526 -23.57 13.34 -10.90
C ILE A 526 -23.82 14.85 -10.84
N ILE A 527 -23.02 15.54 -10.04
CA ILE A 527 -22.93 17.00 -10.06
C ILE A 527 -21.66 17.41 -10.78
N PHE A 528 -21.79 18.21 -11.84
CA PHE A 528 -20.67 18.96 -12.41
C PHE A 528 -20.60 20.32 -11.76
N MET A 529 -19.39 20.77 -11.39
CA MET A 529 -19.19 22.05 -10.72
C MET A 529 -17.88 22.73 -11.16
N LYS A 530 -17.92 24.05 -11.34
CA LYS A 530 -16.77 24.91 -11.59
C LYS A 530 -16.72 26.09 -10.63
N LYS A 531 -15.50 26.44 -10.20
CA LYS A 531 -15.19 27.50 -9.24
C LYS A 531 -14.73 28.78 -9.93
N TYR A 532 -15.22 29.91 -9.43
CA TYR A 532 -14.89 31.27 -9.84
C TYR A 532 -14.68 32.13 -8.59
N GLY A 533 -13.53 31.96 -7.91
CA GLY A 533 -13.23 32.65 -6.66
C GLY A 533 -14.06 32.10 -5.49
N HIS A 534 -15.11 32.82 -5.09
CA HIS A 534 -16.11 32.40 -4.08
C HIS A 534 -17.46 32.01 -4.70
N ASP A 535 -17.61 32.18 -6.02
CA ASP A 535 -18.77 31.70 -6.75
C ASP A 535 -18.51 30.27 -7.27
N TYR A 536 -19.52 29.43 -7.24
CA TYR A 536 -19.52 28.08 -7.78
C TYR A 536 -20.73 27.91 -8.70
N ILE A 537 -20.53 27.33 -9.87
CA ILE A 537 -21.60 27.03 -10.83
C ILE A 537 -21.63 25.54 -11.09
N GLY A 538 -22.82 24.93 -11.11
CA GLY A 538 -22.96 23.52 -11.42
C GLY A 538 -24.34 23.09 -11.89
N THR A 539 -24.45 21.81 -12.24
CA THR A 539 -25.67 21.13 -12.67
C THR A 539 -25.69 19.69 -12.16
N ARG A 540 -26.87 19.07 -12.07
CA ARG A 540 -27.05 17.67 -11.67
C ARG A 540 -27.65 16.86 -12.81
N LEU A 541 -26.99 15.75 -13.15
CA LEU A 541 -27.36 14.81 -14.19
C LEU A 541 -27.68 13.44 -13.58
N TYR A 542 -28.59 12.70 -14.21
CA TYR A 542 -28.97 11.34 -13.83
C TYR A 542 -28.09 10.30 -14.52
N ASP A 543 -27.79 10.48 -15.81
CA ASP A 543 -26.92 9.60 -16.59
C ASP A 543 -25.45 9.75 -16.17
N ILE A 544 -24.90 8.67 -15.61
CA ILE A 544 -23.51 8.62 -15.14
C ILE A 544 -22.47 8.57 -16.28
N SER A 545 -22.89 8.33 -17.53
CA SER A 545 -22.00 8.21 -18.69
C SER A 545 -21.35 9.55 -19.10
N TYR A 546 -21.88 10.68 -18.62
CA TYR A 546 -21.25 11.99 -18.81
C TYR A 546 -19.95 12.16 -17.99
N MET A 547 -19.66 11.27 -17.04
CA MET A 547 -18.47 11.37 -16.21
C MET A 547 -17.19 11.08 -17.00
N PRO A 548 -16.13 11.90 -16.88
CA PRO A 548 -14.86 11.60 -17.53
C PRO A 548 -14.16 10.40 -16.90
N THR A 549 -13.88 9.37 -17.69
CA THR A 549 -13.22 8.13 -17.26
C THR A 549 -11.72 8.27 -16.97
N ASP A 550 -11.11 9.38 -17.37
CA ASP A 550 -9.66 9.49 -17.56
C ASP A 550 -8.98 10.37 -16.49
N HIS A 551 -9.61 10.59 -15.33
CA HIS A 551 -9.17 11.60 -14.35
C HIS A 551 -8.69 10.98 -13.02
N PRO A 552 -7.59 11.51 -12.42
CA PRO A 552 -7.04 10.98 -11.19
C PRO A 552 -7.94 11.30 -9.98
N THR A 553 -8.53 10.26 -9.39
CA THR A 553 -9.19 10.32 -8.08
C THR A 553 -8.16 10.61 -6.99
N ASN A 554 -8.32 11.71 -6.26
CA ASN A 554 -7.40 12.09 -5.16
C ASN A 554 -8.09 12.28 -3.79
N ASN A 555 -9.41 12.07 -3.75
CA ASN A 555 -10.20 11.96 -2.53
C ASN A 555 -10.82 10.55 -2.50
N GLY A 556 -10.79 9.88 -1.35
CA GLY A 556 -11.59 8.66 -1.13
C GLY A 556 -13.08 8.99 -1.02
N GLU A 557 -13.93 7.96 -1.06
CA GLU A 557 -15.36 8.13 -0.80
C GLU A 557 -15.59 8.68 0.60
N TYR A 558 -16.43 9.71 0.71
CA TYR A 558 -16.74 10.37 1.97
C TYR A 558 -18.15 9.93 2.42
N GLU A 559 -18.21 9.10 3.45
CA GLU A 559 -19.46 8.63 4.04
C GLU A 559 -20.13 9.72 4.88
N THR A 560 -21.33 10.15 4.47
CA THR A 560 -22.13 11.17 5.18
C THR A 560 -23.36 10.60 5.88
N ARG A 561 -23.60 9.27 5.79
CA ARG A 561 -24.71 8.55 6.43
C ARG A 561 -24.86 8.83 7.93
N GLN A 562 -23.75 9.05 8.65
CA GLN A 562 -23.73 9.23 10.12
C GLN A 562 -23.79 10.69 10.61
N THR A 563 -23.88 11.69 9.72
CA THR A 563 -23.80 13.11 10.09
C THR A 563 -25.02 13.92 9.63
N THR A 564 -25.56 14.73 10.54
CA THR A 564 -26.65 15.66 10.25
C THR A 564 -26.23 16.90 9.46
N ASP A 565 -24.91 17.14 9.33
CA ASP A 565 -24.37 18.27 8.55
C ASP A 565 -24.76 18.21 7.07
N TYR A 566 -25.23 17.06 6.56
CA TYR A 566 -25.60 16.84 5.17
C TYR A 566 -27.10 16.57 4.93
N LEU A 567 -27.96 16.78 5.94
CA LEU A 567 -29.42 16.82 5.77
C LEU A 567 -29.92 18.23 5.42
N TYR A 568 -30.93 18.35 4.57
CA TYR A 568 -31.65 19.59 4.30
C TYR A 568 -33.12 19.33 3.92
N CYS A 569 -34.03 20.21 4.36
CA CYS A 569 -35.45 20.19 4.01
C CYS A 569 -35.83 21.34 3.06
N ILE A 570 -36.71 21.06 2.10
CA ILE A 570 -37.22 22.03 1.12
C ILE A 570 -38.74 21.88 1.02
N ASP A 571 -39.47 22.99 1.17
CA ASP A 571 -40.91 23.08 0.90
C ASP A 571 -41.12 23.94 -0.36
N GLY A 572 -41.56 23.29 -1.44
CA GLY A 572 -41.61 23.90 -2.77
C GLY A 572 -40.27 24.52 -3.17
N HIS A 573 -40.24 25.84 -3.31
CA HIS A 573 -39.03 26.60 -3.65
C HIS A 573 -38.32 27.26 -2.45
N GLN A 574 -38.69 26.92 -1.21
CA GLN A 574 -38.11 27.48 0.02
C GLN A 574 -37.29 26.44 0.79
N VAL A 575 -36.13 26.84 1.32
CA VAL A 575 -35.39 26.05 2.31
C VAL A 575 -36.03 26.27 3.67
N VAL A 576 -36.35 25.20 4.38
CA VAL A 576 -36.97 25.24 5.71
C VAL A 576 -36.09 24.54 6.74
N GLU A 577 -36.38 24.72 8.04
CA GLU A 577 -35.65 24.03 9.10
C GLU A 577 -35.98 22.52 9.06
N ASN A 578 -34.95 21.67 9.18
CA ASN A 578 -35.11 20.21 9.12
C ASN A 578 -36.02 19.72 10.26
N ALA A 579 -36.96 18.83 9.93
CA ALA A 579 -37.90 18.22 10.89
C ALA A 579 -37.41 16.91 11.53
N TRP A 580 -36.13 16.55 11.32
CA TRP A 580 -35.48 15.27 11.71
C TRP A 580 -34.90 15.30 13.13
#